data_AF-A0AAP2QBQ8-F1
#
_entry.id   AF-A0AAP2QBQ8-F1
#
_cell.length_a   1.000
_cell.length_b   1.000
_cell.length_c   1.000
_cell.angle_alpha   90.00
_cell.angle_beta   90.00
_cell.angle_gamma   90.00
#
_symmetry.space_group_name_H-M   'P 1'
#
loop_
_entity.id
_entity.type
_entity.pdbx_description
1 polymer ?
#
loop_
_entity_poly.entity_id
_entity_poly.type
_entity_poly.pdbx_seq_one_letter_code
_entity_poly.pdbx_strand_id
1 'polypeptide(L)' 'MSKKQIYLFCDAGMSTSIMVNKMMEIVEKHNMPLQITAFPVARAQEVVEKEKPVAILLGPQVKF' A
#
# COMPACT_ATOMS: atom_id res chain seq x y z
N MET A 1 16.92 -11.12 -4.10
CA MET A 1 15.87 -11.09 -3.07
C MET A 1 14.58 -10.61 -3.71
N SER A 2 13.45 -11.27 -3.51
CA SER A 2 12.14 -10.80 -4.01
C SER A 2 11.66 -9.61 -3.16
N LYS A 3 11.15 -8.55 -3.80
CA LYS A 3 10.53 -7.42 -3.09
C LYS A 3 9.21 -7.90 -2.46
N LYS A 4 9.01 -7.64 -1.17
CA LYS A 4 7.73 -7.91 -0.48
C LYS A 4 6.74 -6.77 -0.74
N GLN A 5 5.48 -7.12 -0.91
CA GLN A 5 4.41 -6.17 -1.24
C GLN A 5 3.61 -5.78 0.01
N ILE A 6 3.44 -4.48 0.23
CA ILE A 6 2.57 -3.91 1.27
C ILE A 6 1.51 -3.05 0.56
N TYR A 7 0.23 -3.29 0.84
CA TYR A 7 -0.86 -2.57 0.18
C TYR A 7 -1.61 -1.66 1.15
N LEU A 8 -1.84 -0.42 0.72
CA LEU A 8 -2.63 0.58 1.42
C LEU A 8 -3.98 0.74 0.73
N PHE A 9 -5.07 0.43 1.42
CA PHE A 9 -6.42 0.66 0.93
C PHE A 9 -6.99 1.93 1.55
N CYS A 10 -7.36 2.90 0.71
CA CYS A 10 -7.88 4.20 1.12
C CYS A 10 -8.96 4.66 0.12
N ASP A 11 -9.83 5.56 0.55
CA ASP A 11 -10.76 6.22 -0.37
C ASP A 11 -9.94 7.08 -1.35
N ALA A 12 -10.16 6.90 -2.65
CA ALA A 12 -9.24 7.37 -3.68
C ALA A 12 -9.09 8.90 -3.66
N GLY A 13 -7.89 9.39 -3.31
CA GLY A 13 -7.61 10.83 -3.21
C GLY A 13 -6.12 11.16 -3.30
N MET A 14 -5.80 12.42 -3.64
CA MET A 14 -4.42 12.89 -3.84
C MET A 14 -3.51 12.67 -2.62
N SER A 15 -4.06 12.68 -1.40
CA SER A 15 -3.30 12.48 -0.15
C SER A 15 -2.65 11.10 -0.06
N THR A 16 -3.26 10.07 -0.65
CA THR A 16 -2.75 8.69 -0.57
C THR A 16 -1.51 8.49 -1.42
N SER A 17 -1.47 9.09 -2.62
CA SER A 17 -0.28 9.05 -3.49
C SER A 17 0.92 9.75 -2.85
N ILE A 18 0.68 10.89 -2.18
CA ILE A 18 1.74 11.61 -1.44
C ILE A 18 2.30 10.73 -0.31
N MET A 19 1.42 10.04 0.43
CA MET A 19 1.86 9.16 1.52
C MET A 19 2.69 8.00 1.00
N VAL A 20 2.24 7.31 -0.06
CA VAL A 20 3.00 6.20 -0.66
C VAL A 20 4.35 6.67 -1.18
N ASN A 21 4.42 7.84 -1.84
CA ASN A 21 5.69 8.38 -2.34
C ASN A 21 6.68 8.62 -1.18
N LYS A 22 6.24 9.26 -0.09
CA LYS A 22 7.08 9.46 1.11
C LYS A 22 7.53 8.14 1.74
N MET A 23 6.66 7.13 1.76
CA MET A 23 7.04 5.80 2.27
C MET A 23 8.08 5.13 1.36
N MET A 24 7.92 5.24 0.03
CA MET A 24 8.87 4.69 -0.94
C MET A 24 10.23 5.39 -0.89
N GLU A 25 10.28 6.71 -0.66
CA GLU A 25 11.54 7.44 -0.44
C GLU A 25 12.35 6.83 0.73
N ILE A 26 11.70 6.45 1.83
CA ILE A 26 12.35 5.80 2.97
C ILE A 26 12.77 4.37 2.61
N VAL A 27 11.93 3.62 1.90
CA VAL A 27 12.28 2.28 1.39
C VAL A 27 13.56 2.31 0.56
N GLU A 28 13.65 3.26 -0.37
CA GLU A 28 14.83 3.44 -1.23
C GLU A 28 16.04 3.92 -0.44
N LYS A 29 15.87 4.93 0.43
CA LYS A 29 16.94 5.46 1.30
C LYS A 29 17.60 4.37 2.15
N HIS A 30 16.81 3.42 2.63
CA HIS A 30 17.28 2.33 3.48
C HIS A 30 17.52 1.02 2.71
N ASN A 31 17.45 1.02 1.38
CA ASN A 31 17.60 -0.16 0.51
C ASN A 31 16.76 -1.37 0.96
N MET A 32 15.52 -1.11 1.41
CA MET A 32 14.63 -2.16 1.88
C MET A 32 14.02 -2.92 0.69
N PRO A 33 13.93 -4.26 0.74
CA PRO A 33 13.30 -5.05 -0.31
C PRO A 33 11.76 -5.01 -0.21
N LEU A 34 11.20 -3.80 -0.22
CA LEU A 34 9.77 -3.53 -0.05
C LEU A 34 9.23 -2.78 -1.27
N GLN A 35 7.95 -2.95 -1.53
CA GLN A 35 7.17 -2.16 -2.47
C GLN A 35 5.84 -1.82 -1.80
N ILE A 36 5.47 -0.55 -1.84
CA ILE A 36 4.25 -0.04 -1.24
C ILE A 36 3.38 0.53 -2.36
N THR A 37 2.15 0.02 -2.45
CA THR A 37 1.18 0.45 -3.48
C THR A 37 -0.15 0.76 -2.80
N ALA A 38 -0.82 1.81 -3.28
CA ALA A 38 -2.16 2.14 -2.82
C ALA A 38 -3.24 1.72 -3.83
N PHE A 39 -4.38 1.29 -3.32
CA PHE A 39 -5.56 0.93 -4.10
C PHE A 39 -6.83 1.50 -3.48
N PRO A 40 -7.90 1.69 -4.26
CA PRO A 40 -9.23 1.95 -3.71
C PRO A 40 -9.70 0.79 -2.83
N VAL A 41 -10.36 1.09 -1.72
CA VAL A 41 -10.92 0.09 -0.78
C VAL A 41 -11.85 -0.89 -1.49
N ALA A 42 -12.61 -0.44 -2.50
CA ALA A 42 -13.49 -1.28 -3.30
C ALA A 42 -12.77 -2.47 -3.99
N ARG A 43 -11.45 -2.39 -4.18
CA ARG A 43 -10.65 -3.46 -4.79
C ARG A 43 -9.88 -4.31 -3.77
N ALA A 44 -10.08 -4.08 -2.48
CA ALA A 44 -9.29 -4.73 -1.44
C ALA A 44 -9.36 -6.26 -1.50
N GLN A 45 -10.56 -6.82 -1.58
CA GLN A 45 -10.74 -8.26 -1.59
C GLN A 45 -10.09 -8.91 -2.84
N GLU A 46 -10.38 -8.38 -4.03
CA GLU A 46 -9.81 -8.85 -5.30
C GLU A 46 -8.27 -8.85 -5.28
N VAL A 47 -7.67 -7.74 -4.86
CA VAL A 47 -6.21 -7.56 -4.87
C VAL A 47 -5.54 -8.45 -3.83
N VAL A 48 -6.09 -8.54 -2.62
CA VAL A 48 -5.50 -9.35 -1.54
C VAL A 48 -5.54 -10.84 -1.86
N GLU A 49 -6.66 -11.35 -2.39
CA GLU A 49 -6.79 -12.76 -2.75
C GLU A 49 -5.82 -13.14 -3.88
N LYS A 50 -5.69 -12.27 -4.89
CA LYS A 50 -4.84 -12.49 -6.05
C LYS A 50 -3.35 -12.36 -5.76
N GLU A 51 -2.96 -11.30 -5.06
CA GLU A 51 -1.56 -10.88 -4.95
C GLU A 51 -0.92 -11.19 -3.59
N LYS A 52 -1.73 -11.51 -2.57
CA LYS A 52 -1.30 -11.99 -1.26
C LYS A 52 -0.17 -11.15 -0.64
N PRO A 53 -0.40 -9.84 -0.42
CA PRO A 53 0.61 -8.96 0.16
C PRO A 53 1.00 -9.42 1.58
N VAL A 54 2.21 -9.05 2.02
CA VAL A 54 2.70 -9.43 3.36
C VAL A 54 2.07 -8.61 4.48
N ALA A 55 1.51 -7.45 4.14
CA ALA A 55 0.79 -6.59 5.06
C ALA A 55 -0.26 -5.75 4.31
N ILE A 56 -1.34 -5.46 5.03
CA ILE A 56 -2.42 -4.61 4.57
C ILE A 56 -2.53 -3.43 5.52
N LEU A 57 -2.54 -2.23 4.97
CA LEU A 57 -2.79 -0.98 5.68
C LEU A 57 -4.15 -0.44 5.26
N LEU A 58 -4.92 0.06 6.22
CA LEU A 58 -6.20 0.69 5.96
C LEU A 58 -6.09 2.18 6.28
N GLY A 59 -6.55 3.02 5.35
CA GLY A 59 -6.67 4.45 5.58
C GLY A 59 -7.71 4.75 6.67
N PRO A 60 -7.57 5.88 7.39
CA PRO A 60 -8.50 6.25 8.46
C PRO A 60 -9.94 6.49 7.97
N GLN A 61 -10.14 6.72 6.67
CA GLN A 61 -11.45 6.89 6.04
C GLN A 61 -12.23 5.57 5.94
N VAL A 62 -11.54 4.43 6.06
CA VAL A 62 -12.18 3.11 6.09
C VAL A 62 -12.86 2.96 7.44
N LYS A 63 -14.11 3.44 7.51
CA LYS A 63 -14.98 3.21 8.66
C LYS A 63 -15.51 1.78 8.62
N PHE A 64 -15.59 1.19 9.81
CA PHE A 64 -16.37 -0.01 10.10
C PHE A 64 -17.84 0.37 10.29
#